data_AF-K7XCT2-F1
#
_entry.id   AF-K7XCT2-F1
#
_cell.length_a   1.000
_cell.length_b   1.000
_cell.length_c   1.000
_cell.angle_alpha   90.00
_cell.angle_beta   90.00
_cell.angle_gamma   90.00
#
_symmetry.space_group_name_H-M   'P 1'
#
loop_
_entity.id
_entity.type
_entity.pdbx_description
1 polymer ?
#
loop_
_entity_poly.entity_id
_entity_poly.type
_entity_poly.pdbx_seq_one_letter_code
_entity_poly.pdbx_strand_id
1 'polypeptide(L)'
;MSLSLFKRKAAAVAAFALPLMAFNAYADNHLSKPMGFSQVLTFMGSGVINITQSEPFPGVSGCLGTLCTSDYFYTQIMGLNKQQVAQKREDAIAYFNQEFGIDVNALLAQKRIELKPYTGNPDGEYRLYSVAGMDLPPSGWIVRDGGFYITVLDNGGIPLGGRHRGEKATPKNQMYYGNYNILAAVPPHQLKEIIIRYESNEMAVISPDGLRTTFNTRTYNDRWGEGQSYVSYEFKLKGDQTVLTNGREVMTFAKYPLTRDFPDYPSFAMKGNASAH
;
A
#
# COMPACT_ATOMS: atom_id res chain seq x y z
N MET A 1 59.31 60.39 43.58
CA MET A 1 58.85 59.51 42.49
C MET A 1 58.11 58.34 43.12
N SER A 2 56.81 58.24 42.89
CA SER A 2 55.86 57.42 43.65
C SER A 2 55.65 56.03 43.04
N LEU A 3 55.63 55.00 43.89
CA LEU A 3 55.18 53.63 43.65
C LEU A 3 53.79 53.43 44.29
N SER A 4 52.79 52.99 43.52
CA SER A 4 51.54 52.36 44.00
C SER A 4 50.91 51.62 42.81
N LEU A 5 50.95 50.28 42.68
CA LEU A 5 50.17 49.21 43.33
C LEU A 5 48.64 49.23 43.14
N PHE A 6 48.18 48.15 42.46
CA PHE A 6 46.88 47.44 42.55
C PHE A 6 45.58 48.10 42.03
N LYS A 7 44.96 47.48 41.00
CA LYS A 7 43.85 46.50 41.13
C LYS A 7 43.32 46.07 39.75
N ARG A 8 43.37 44.76 39.48
CA ARG A 8 42.57 44.10 38.44
C ARG A 8 41.08 44.23 38.80
N LYS A 9 40.24 44.62 37.84
CA LYS A 9 38.80 44.36 37.86
C LYS A 9 38.43 43.58 36.61
N ALA A 10 37.84 42.42 36.84
CA ALA A 10 37.26 41.55 35.85
C ALA A 10 35.88 42.07 35.40
N ALA A 11 35.52 41.66 34.19
CA ALA A 11 34.17 41.47 33.65
C ALA A 11 33.28 42.70 33.42
N ALA A 12 33.07 43.01 32.13
CA ALA A 12 31.77 43.41 31.61
C ALA A 12 31.54 42.68 30.28
N VAL A 13 30.53 41.82 30.29
CA VAL A 13 29.98 41.05 29.17
C VAL A 13 29.02 41.95 28.38
N ALA A 14 29.14 41.96 27.05
CA ALA A 14 28.05 42.21 26.09
C ALA A 14 28.54 41.70 24.72
N ALA A 15 28.44 40.41 24.41
CA ALA A 15 27.21 39.77 23.90
C ALA A 15 26.58 40.53 22.72
N PHE A 16 27.36 40.78 21.66
CA PHE A 16 26.78 40.91 20.31
C PHE A 16 26.59 39.50 19.73
N ALA A 17 25.60 38.78 20.28
CA ALA A 17 25.08 37.60 19.64
C ALA A 17 24.18 38.04 18.47
N LEU A 18 24.55 37.58 17.28
CA LEU A 18 23.78 37.63 16.04
C LEU A 18 22.28 37.41 16.29
N PRO A 19 21.37 38.37 16.02
CA PRO A 19 19.96 38.09 15.85
C PRO A 19 19.67 38.03 14.35
N LEU A 20 20.38 37.18 13.61
CA LEU A 20 20.03 36.85 12.23
C LEU A 20 20.32 35.37 12.03
N MET A 21 19.31 34.65 11.57
CA MET A 21 19.30 33.19 11.29
C MET A 21 18.84 32.29 12.44
N ALA A 22 17.64 32.58 12.98
CA ALA A 22 16.80 31.53 13.55
C ALA A 22 15.31 31.79 13.30
N PHE A 23 14.94 32.31 12.12
CA PHE A 23 13.69 31.84 11.53
C PHE A 23 14.00 30.46 10.98
N ASN A 24 14.03 29.46 11.88
CA ASN A 24 13.59 28.14 11.48
C ASN A 24 12.14 28.36 11.06
N ALA A 25 11.93 28.65 9.77
CA ALA A 25 10.67 28.33 9.15
C ALA A 25 10.40 26.90 9.60
N TYR A 26 9.38 26.74 10.43
CA TYR A 26 8.74 25.45 10.63
C TYR A 26 8.25 25.12 9.23
N ALA A 27 9.14 24.55 8.41
CA ALA A 27 8.78 23.96 7.15
C ALA A 27 7.74 22.94 7.58
N ASP A 28 6.51 23.18 7.15
CA ASP A 28 5.43 22.26 7.39
C ASP A 28 5.88 20.93 6.78
N ASN A 29 6.40 20.03 7.61
CA ASN A 29 7.00 18.76 7.16
C ASN A 29 5.93 17.84 6.59
N HIS A 30 4.66 18.25 6.64
CA HIS A 30 3.57 17.59 5.97
C HIS A 30 3.71 17.74 4.45
N LEU A 31 3.80 16.61 3.77
CA LEU A 31 3.61 16.57 2.32
C LEU A 31 2.22 17.11 2.00
N SER A 32 2.16 18.28 1.36
CA SER A 32 0.88 18.86 0.92
C SER A 32 0.15 17.88 0.01
N LYS A 33 -1.18 17.83 0.12
CA LYS A 33 -2.01 17.04 -0.78
C LYS A 33 -1.81 17.51 -2.22
N PRO A 34 -1.38 16.64 -3.15
CA PRO A 34 -1.22 17.03 -4.54
C PRO A 34 -2.54 17.56 -5.11
N MET A 35 -2.43 18.56 -5.98
CA MET A 35 -3.57 19.13 -6.67
C MET A 35 -4.35 18.03 -7.42
N GLY A 36 -5.68 18.03 -7.29
CA GLY A 36 -6.54 17.01 -7.91
C GLY A 36 -6.86 15.79 -7.03
N PHE A 37 -6.18 15.62 -5.89
CA PHE A 37 -6.35 14.44 -5.05
C PHE A 37 -6.90 14.79 -3.65
N SER A 38 -7.85 13.98 -3.16
CA SER A 38 -8.36 14.05 -1.80
C SER A 38 -7.39 13.41 -0.81
N GLN A 39 -6.66 12.37 -1.25
CA GLN A 39 -5.63 11.70 -0.49
C GLN A 39 -4.63 10.97 -1.40
N VAL A 40 -3.36 10.92 -0.98
CA VAL A 40 -2.32 10.08 -1.58
C VAL A 40 -1.62 9.31 -0.47
N LEU A 41 -1.37 8.02 -0.70
CA LEU A 41 -0.72 7.10 0.21
C LEU A 41 0.41 6.38 -0.52
N THR A 42 1.52 6.14 0.17
CA THR A 42 2.64 5.34 -0.34
C THR A 42 2.98 4.25 0.66
N PHE A 43 2.92 3.02 0.18
CA PHE A 43 3.23 1.83 0.95
C PHE A 43 4.49 1.18 0.41
N MET A 44 5.21 0.49 1.31
CA MET A 44 6.36 -0.32 0.94
C MET A 44 6.33 -1.62 1.73
N GLY A 45 6.79 -2.70 1.10
CA GLY A 45 7.09 -3.96 1.76
C GLY A 45 8.58 -4.24 1.63
N SER A 46 9.26 -4.53 2.73
CA SER A 46 10.71 -4.79 2.74
C SER A 46 11.09 -5.99 3.61
N GLY A 47 10.15 -6.91 3.76
CA GLY A 47 10.26 -8.05 4.67
C GLY A 47 11.15 -9.18 4.17
N VAL A 48 11.50 -10.06 5.11
CA VAL A 48 12.25 -11.30 4.89
C VAL A 48 11.39 -12.46 5.32
N ILE A 49 10.94 -13.26 4.35
CA ILE A 49 9.98 -14.33 4.58
C ILE A 49 10.71 -15.67 4.57
N ASN A 50 10.60 -16.45 5.64
CA ASN A 50 11.06 -17.83 5.64
C ASN A 50 9.95 -18.74 5.07
N ILE A 51 10.13 -19.25 3.85
CA ILE A 51 9.10 -20.07 3.18
C ILE A 51 8.98 -21.49 3.74
N THR A 52 9.85 -21.88 4.68
CA THR A 52 9.68 -23.12 5.47
C THR A 52 8.74 -22.95 6.65
N GLN A 53 8.49 -21.71 7.07
CA GLN A 53 7.61 -21.41 8.19
C GLN A 53 6.20 -21.11 7.64
N SER A 54 5.34 -22.13 7.67
CA SER A 54 3.96 -22.04 7.19
C SER A 54 3.03 -21.23 8.10
N GLU A 55 3.46 -20.97 9.35
CA GLU A 55 2.77 -20.15 10.35
C GLU A 55 3.76 -19.13 10.96
N PRO A 56 4.03 -18.00 10.28
CA PRO A 56 4.91 -16.93 10.77
C PRO A 56 4.36 -16.26 12.04
N PHE A 57 3.05 -16.28 12.23
CA PHE A 57 2.37 -15.71 13.37
C PHE A 57 1.20 -16.61 13.79
N PRO A 58 0.89 -16.78 15.10
CA PRO A 58 -0.20 -17.63 15.55
C PRO A 58 -1.53 -17.32 14.85
N GLY A 59 -2.11 -18.33 14.18
CA GLY A 59 -3.36 -18.24 13.42
C GLY A 59 -3.21 -17.76 11.96
N VAL A 60 -2.04 -17.25 11.57
CA VAL A 60 -1.73 -16.91 10.18
C VAL A 60 -1.04 -18.11 9.53
N SER A 61 -1.82 -19.07 9.05
CA SER A 61 -1.32 -20.34 8.50
C SER A 61 -1.31 -20.39 6.97
N GLY A 62 -0.62 -21.39 6.42
CA GLY A 62 -0.64 -21.67 4.97
C GLY A 62 0.07 -20.60 4.15
N CYS A 63 1.11 -19.99 4.73
CA CYS A 63 1.92 -18.98 4.09
C CYS A 63 2.81 -19.57 2.99
N LEU A 64 2.68 -19.04 1.77
CA LEU A 64 3.52 -19.34 0.62
C LEU A 64 4.06 -18.02 0.06
N GLY A 65 5.10 -17.50 0.68
CA GLY A 65 5.62 -16.16 0.38
C GLY A 65 4.77 -15.08 1.05
N THR A 66 4.37 -14.04 0.31
CA THR A 66 3.68 -12.86 0.84
C THR A 66 2.21 -13.08 1.18
N LEU A 67 1.60 -14.18 0.76
CA LEU A 67 0.20 -14.49 1.01
C LEU A 67 0.07 -15.79 1.79
N CYS A 68 -0.86 -15.79 2.75
CA CYS A 68 -1.19 -16.92 3.60
C CYS A 68 -2.62 -17.35 3.34
N THR A 69 -2.86 -18.64 3.11
CA THR A 69 -4.20 -19.19 2.88
C THR A 69 -4.94 -19.32 4.22
N SER A 70 -5.40 -18.18 4.75
CA SER A 70 -6.07 -18.08 6.05
C SER A 70 -7.15 -16.99 6.03
N ASP A 71 -8.24 -17.21 6.77
CA ASP A 71 -9.29 -16.22 7.03
C ASP A 71 -8.98 -15.33 8.26
N TYR A 72 -7.77 -15.43 8.82
CA TYR A 72 -7.31 -14.65 9.98
C TYR A 72 -7.57 -13.16 9.84
N PHE A 73 -7.35 -12.58 8.66
CA PHE A 73 -7.68 -11.19 8.39
C PHE A 73 -9.14 -10.86 8.69
N TYR A 74 -10.09 -11.65 8.18
CA TYR A 74 -11.49 -11.35 8.43
C TYR A 74 -11.92 -11.69 9.86
N THR A 75 -11.47 -12.82 10.41
CA THR A 75 -11.95 -13.29 11.71
C THR A 75 -11.30 -12.59 12.89
N GLN A 76 -9.97 -12.42 12.87
CA GLN A 76 -9.20 -11.89 14.00
C GLN A 76 -8.92 -10.39 13.86
N ILE A 77 -8.66 -9.91 12.65
CA ILE A 77 -8.34 -8.49 12.43
C ILE A 77 -9.60 -7.66 12.25
N MET A 78 -10.54 -8.09 11.40
CA MET A 78 -11.80 -7.37 11.14
C MET A 78 -12.95 -7.77 12.09
N GLY A 79 -12.75 -8.79 12.93
CA GLY A 79 -13.75 -9.24 13.92
C GLY A 79 -15.01 -9.85 13.30
N LEU A 80 -14.93 -10.34 12.05
CA LEU A 80 -16.08 -10.92 11.36
C LEU A 80 -16.36 -12.34 11.84
N ASN A 81 -17.64 -12.66 12.02
CA ASN A 81 -18.08 -14.03 12.27
C ASN A 81 -18.15 -14.86 10.98
N LYS A 82 -18.32 -16.18 11.11
CA LYS A 82 -18.37 -17.11 9.96
C LYS A 82 -19.41 -16.74 8.90
N GLN A 83 -20.59 -16.25 9.30
CA GLN A 83 -21.64 -15.85 8.37
C GLN A 83 -21.22 -14.61 7.57
N GLN A 84 -20.59 -13.64 8.23
CA GLN A 84 -20.06 -12.44 7.58
C GLN A 84 -18.90 -12.76 6.64
N VAL A 85 -18.01 -13.70 7.01
CA VAL A 85 -16.94 -14.17 6.11
C VAL A 85 -17.52 -14.89 4.89
N ALA A 86 -18.54 -15.74 5.08
CA ALA A 86 -19.24 -16.38 3.97
C ALA A 86 -19.90 -15.35 3.05
N GLN A 87 -20.52 -14.31 3.61
CA GLN A 87 -21.07 -13.21 2.81
C GLN A 87 -19.97 -12.49 2.02
N LYS A 88 -18.79 -12.23 2.61
CA LYS A 88 -17.67 -11.62 1.89
C LYS A 88 -17.14 -12.49 0.75
N ARG A 89 -17.23 -13.81 0.88
CA ARG A 89 -16.91 -14.74 -0.20
C ARG A 89 -17.90 -14.61 -1.35
N GLU A 90 -19.20 -14.53 -1.05
CA GLU A 90 -20.23 -14.35 -2.07
C GLU A 90 -20.15 -12.97 -2.75
N ASP A 91 -19.83 -11.91 -1.98
CA ASP A 91 -19.55 -10.58 -2.53
C ASP A 91 -18.37 -10.62 -3.53
N ALA A 92 -17.29 -11.33 -3.19
CA ALA A 92 -16.14 -11.53 -4.08
C ALA A 92 -16.51 -12.31 -5.35
N ILE A 93 -17.30 -13.38 -5.22
CA ILE A 93 -17.79 -14.16 -6.37
C ILE A 93 -18.62 -13.28 -7.31
N ALA A 94 -19.57 -12.52 -6.75
CA ALA A 94 -20.40 -11.61 -7.52
C ALA A 94 -19.55 -10.57 -8.25
N TYR A 95 -18.55 -10.00 -7.55
CA TYR A 95 -17.59 -9.07 -8.14
C TYR A 95 -16.85 -9.69 -9.33
N PHE A 96 -16.23 -10.86 -9.15
CA PHE A 96 -15.46 -11.49 -10.20
C PHE A 96 -16.32 -11.91 -11.41
N ASN A 97 -17.55 -12.37 -11.17
CA ASN A 97 -18.50 -12.67 -12.23
C ASN A 97 -18.84 -11.42 -13.05
N GLN A 98 -19.06 -10.29 -12.37
CA GLN A 98 -19.41 -9.03 -13.03
C GLN A 98 -18.24 -8.41 -13.78
N GLU A 99 -17.09 -8.25 -13.12
CA GLU A 99 -15.94 -7.50 -13.66
C GLU A 99 -15.27 -8.27 -14.80
N PHE A 100 -14.96 -9.55 -14.56
CA PHE A 100 -14.22 -10.40 -15.48
C PHE A 100 -15.12 -11.27 -16.37
N GLY A 101 -16.44 -11.23 -16.16
CA GLY A 101 -17.41 -11.97 -16.99
C GLY A 101 -17.21 -13.49 -16.95
N ILE A 102 -16.71 -14.03 -15.84
CA ILE A 102 -16.51 -15.46 -15.62
C ILE A 102 -17.65 -16.06 -14.80
N ASP A 103 -17.83 -17.38 -14.84
CA ASP A 103 -18.67 -18.10 -13.86
C ASP A 103 -17.76 -18.78 -12.85
N VAL A 104 -17.51 -18.09 -11.73
CA VAL A 104 -16.60 -18.58 -10.69
C VAL A 104 -17.02 -19.95 -10.17
N ASN A 105 -18.32 -20.18 -9.95
CA ASN A 105 -18.80 -21.44 -9.38
C ASN A 105 -18.65 -22.61 -10.36
N ALA A 106 -18.97 -22.40 -11.64
CA ALA A 106 -18.75 -23.42 -12.67
C ALA A 106 -17.26 -23.74 -12.84
N LEU A 107 -16.39 -22.71 -12.84
CA LEU A 107 -14.95 -22.88 -12.97
C LEU A 107 -14.32 -23.58 -11.77
N LEU A 108 -14.80 -23.31 -10.55
CA LEU A 108 -14.41 -24.04 -9.33
C LEU A 108 -14.81 -25.50 -9.42
N ALA A 109 -16.06 -25.81 -9.82
CA ALA A 109 -16.53 -27.18 -9.98
C ALA A 109 -15.71 -27.98 -11.01
N GLN A 110 -15.22 -27.29 -12.05
CA GLN A 110 -14.35 -27.84 -13.09
C GLN A 110 -12.87 -27.88 -12.67
N LYS A 111 -12.51 -27.39 -11.47
CA LYS A 111 -11.12 -27.24 -11.00
C LYS A 111 -10.22 -26.43 -11.95
N ARG A 112 -10.81 -25.46 -12.66
CA ARG A 112 -10.09 -24.57 -13.60
C ARG A 112 -9.57 -23.31 -12.94
N ILE A 113 -10.09 -22.99 -11.77
CA ILE A 113 -9.61 -21.94 -10.89
C ILE A 113 -9.57 -22.44 -9.44
N GLU A 114 -8.84 -21.73 -8.59
CA GLU A 114 -9.02 -21.77 -7.14
C GLU A 114 -9.58 -20.44 -6.66
N LEU A 115 -10.44 -20.47 -5.64
CA LEU A 115 -10.86 -19.31 -4.87
C LEU A 115 -10.45 -19.54 -3.42
N LYS A 116 -9.57 -18.71 -2.89
CA LYS A 116 -9.01 -18.87 -1.54
C LYS A 116 -9.18 -17.57 -0.74
N PRO A 117 -9.48 -17.66 0.57
CA PRO A 117 -9.24 -16.55 1.46
C PRO A 117 -7.74 -16.33 1.59
N TYR A 118 -7.34 -15.10 1.88
CA TYR A 118 -5.96 -14.81 2.19
C TYR A 118 -5.79 -13.77 3.28
N THR A 119 -4.64 -13.86 3.93
CA THR A 119 -4.08 -12.85 4.83
C THR A 119 -2.66 -12.56 4.36
N GLY A 120 -2.26 -11.29 4.32
CA GLY A 120 -0.89 -10.90 4.04
C GLY A 120 0.07 -11.47 5.10
N ASN A 121 1.21 -11.99 4.65
CA ASN A 121 2.22 -12.52 5.55
C ASN A 121 2.83 -11.36 6.37
N PRO A 122 2.74 -11.38 7.71
CA PRO A 122 3.27 -10.31 8.55
C PRO A 122 4.79 -10.12 8.39
N ASP A 123 5.53 -11.17 8.07
CA ASP A 123 6.99 -11.09 7.83
C ASP A 123 7.34 -10.32 6.55
N GLY A 124 6.34 -10.03 5.70
CA GLY A 124 6.49 -9.14 4.54
C GLY A 124 6.68 -7.66 4.90
N GLU A 125 6.48 -7.29 6.18
CA GLU A 125 6.69 -5.93 6.71
C GLU A 125 6.00 -4.86 5.85
N TYR A 126 4.75 -5.12 5.47
CA TYR A 126 3.98 -4.20 4.63
C TYR A 126 3.49 -3.00 5.42
N ARG A 127 3.97 -1.81 5.04
CA ARG A 127 3.82 -0.59 5.83
C ARG A 127 3.45 0.61 4.98
N LEU A 128 2.66 1.48 5.57
CA LEU A 128 2.36 2.80 5.04
C LEU A 128 3.41 3.78 5.54
N TYR A 129 4.13 4.43 4.62
CA TYR A 129 5.23 5.34 4.94
C TYR A 129 4.92 6.81 4.65
N SER A 130 3.94 7.09 3.80
CA SER A 130 3.54 8.46 3.51
C SER A 130 2.04 8.54 3.32
N VAL A 131 1.44 9.57 3.93
CA VAL A 131 0.05 9.95 3.75
C VAL A 131 0.02 11.47 3.60
N ALA A 132 -0.39 11.97 2.45
CA ALA A 132 -0.38 13.41 2.19
C ALA A 132 -1.22 14.17 3.24
N GLY A 133 -0.61 15.18 3.86
CA GLY A 133 -1.20 15.99 4.93
C GLY A 133 -1.24 15.31 6.31
N MET A 134 -0.46 14.25 6.54
CA MET A 134 -0.36 13.59 7.84
C MET A 134 1.09 13.25 8.19
N ASP A 135 1.41 13.35 9.49
CA ASP A 135 2.68 12.85 10.02
C ASP A 135 2.59 11.38 10.36
N LEU A 136 3.63 10.65 9.94
CA LEU A 136 3.82 9.24 10.25
C LEU A 136 5.15 9.07 10.99
N PRO A 137 5.25 8.10 11.91
CA PRO A 137 6.54 7.74 12.49
C PRO A 137 7.49 7.24 11.38
N PRO A 138 8.82 7.33 11.56
CA PRO A 138 9.78 6.80 10.58
C PRO A 138 9.62 5.31 10.29
N SER A 139 9.05 4.57 11.24
CA SER A 139 8.70 3.16 11.08
C SER A 139 7.51 2.91 10.15
N GLY A 140 6.76 3.93 9.76
CA GLY A 140 5.46 3.80 9.12
C GLY A 140 4.40 3.17 10.02
N TRP A 141 3.20 3.00 9.46
CA TRP A 141 2.09 2.26 10.08
C TRP A 141 1.97 0.86 9.49
N ILE A 142 1.63 -0.10 10.34
CA ILE A 142 1.42 -1.49 9.92
C ILE A 142 0.16 -1.57 9.06
N VAL A 143 0.28 -2.23 7.91
CA VAL A 143 -0.83 -2.49 7.00
C VAL A 143 -1.13 -3.98 7.05
N ARG A 144 -2.36 -4.30 7.43
CA ARG A 144 -2.86 -5.67 7.43
C ARG A 144 -3.71 -5.83 6.18
N ASP A 145 -3.32 -6.75 5.30
CA ASP A 145 -3.99 -7.04 4.03
C ASP A 145 -4.72 -8.38 4.12
N GLY A 146 -5.88 -8.48 3.49
CA GLY A 146 -6.58 -9.75 3.36
C GLY A 146 -7.89 -9.66 2.61
N GLY A 147 -8.33 -10.80 2.13
CA GLY A 147 -9.46 -10.86 1.23
C GLY A 147 -9.69 -12.24 0.65
N PHE A 148 -10.23 -12.26 -0.57
CA PHE A 148 -10.33 -13.42 -1.42
C PHE A 148 -9.59 -13.15 -2.72
N TYR A 149 -8.99 -14.20 -3.27
CA TYR A 149 -8.40 -14.14 -4.58
C TYR A 149 -8.73 -15.38 -5.39
N ILE A 150 -8.82 -15.20 -6.69
CA ILE A 150 -8.89 -16.28 -7.66
C ILE A 150 -7.51 -16.50 -8.25
N THR A 151 -7.09 -17.76 -8.43
CA THR A 151 -5.95 -18.12 -9.28
C THR A 151 -6.42 -19.00 -10.43
N VAL A 152 -6.01 -18.68 -11.65
CA VAL A 152 -6.30 -19.52 -12.82
C VAL A 152 -5.37 -20.74 -12.84
N LEU A 153 -5.97 -21.93 -12.89
CA LEU A 153 -5.27 -23.21 -12.99
C LEU A 153 -5.28 -23.79 -14.41
N ASP A 154 -6.21 -23.34 -15.25
CA ASP A 154 -6.39 -23.91 -16.58
C ASP A 154 -5.24 -23.57 -17.53
N ASN A 155 -4.49 -24.59 -17.96
CA ASN A 155 -3.43 -24.51 -18.96
C ASN A 155 -3.92 -23.92 -20.30
N GLY A 156 -5.17 -24.18 -20.67
CA GLY A 156 -5.83 -23.60 -21.83
C GLY A 156 -6.28 -22.16 -21.64
N GLY A 157 -6.17 -21.61 -20.42
CA GLY A 157 -6.66 -20.29 -20.01
C GLY A 157 -8.19 -20.16 -20.02
N ILE A 158 -8.66 -19.02 -19.55
CA ILE A 158 -10.09 -18.71 -19.39
C ILE A 158 -10.38 -17.44 -20.18
N PRO A 159 -11.25 -17.49 -21.23
CA PRO A 159 -11.68 -16.29 -21.91
C PRO A 159 -12.46 -15.40 -20.94
N LEU A 160 -12.17 -14.10 -20.96
CA LEU A 160 -12.82 -13.13 -20.10
C LEU A 160 -13.97 -12.42 -20.82
N GLY A 161 -14.96 -12.03 -20.03
CA GLY A 161 -16.08 -11.19 -20.42
C GLY A 161 -16.10 -9.89 -19.62
N GLY A 162 -17.29 -9.35 -19.37
CA GLY A 162 -17.44 -8.13 -18.57
C GLY A 162 -16.67 -6.95 -19.18
N ARG A 163 -15.86 -6.29 -18.35
CA ARG A 163 -14.99 -5.17 -18.76
C ARG A 163 -13.72 -5.63 -19.48
N HIS A 164 -13.37 -6.90 -19.36
CA HIS A 164 -12.20 -7.54 -19.97
C HIS A 164 -12.56 -8.39 -21.20
N ARG A 165 -13.67 -8.05 -21.88
CA ARG A 165 -14.13 -8.82 -23.05
C ARG A 165 -13.05 -8.84 -24.13
N GLY A 166 -12.68 -10.05 -24.55
CA GLY A 166 -11.66 -10.28 -25.58
C GLY A 166 -10.28 -10.57 -25.01
N GLU A 167 -10.10 -10.43 -23.70
CA GLU A 167 -8.91 -10.87 -22.99
C GLU A 167 -9.00 -12.35 -22.61
N LYS A 168 -7.87 -12.91 -22.17
CA LYS A 168 -7.76 -14.28 -21.72
C LYS A 168 -6.87 -14.36 -20.49
N ALA A 169 -7.44 -14.86 -19.39
CA ALA A 169 -6.67 -15.18 -18.20
C ALA A 169 -5.89 -16.47 -18.42
N THR A 170 -4.59 -16.42 -18.21
CA THR A 170 -3.65 -17.54 -18.37
C THR A 170 -3.32 -18.17 -17.01
N PRO A 171 -2.73 -19.39 -16.97
CA PRO A 171 -2.31 -20.00 -15.71
C PRO A 171 -1.54 -19.03 -14.82
N LYS A 172 -1.83 -19.06 -13.51
CA LYS A 172 -1.26 -18.19 -12.48
C LYS A 172 -1.73 -16.74 -12.51
N ASN A 173 -2.51 -16.27 -13.49
CA ASN A 173 -3.16 -14.97 -13.33
C ASN A 173 -4.06 -14.97 -12.10
N GLN A 174 -4.05 -13.84 -11.39
CA GLN A 174 -4.76 -13.69 -10.13
C GLN A 174 -5.67 -12.46 -10.16
N MET A 175 -6.79 -12.54 -9.45
CA MET A 175 -7.77 -11.46 -9.31
C MET A 175 -8.14 -11.36 -7.84
N TYR A 176 -8.23 -10.14 -7.30
CA TYR A 176 -8.32 -9.90 -5.87
C TYR A 176 -9.56 -9.08 -5.49
N TYR A 177 -10.08 -9.38 -4.30
CA TYR A 177 -11.16 -8.66 -3.65
C TYR A 177 -10.90 -8.66 -2.15
N GLY A 178 -10.75 -7.49 -1.52
CA GLY A 178 -10.47 -7.47 -0.09
C GLY A 178 -10.37 -6.09 0.51
N ASN A 179 -9.67 -6.01 1.65
CA ASN A 179 -9.53 -4.78 2.40
C ASN A 179 -8.12 -4.66 2.99
N TYR A 180 -7.63 -3.43 3.03
CA TYR A 180 -6.56 -3.05 3.93
C TYR A 180 -7.14 -2.61 5.26
N ASN A 181 -6.52 -3.03 6.36
CA ASN A 181 -6.72 -2.47 7.69
C ASN A 181 -5.39 -1.89 8.19
N ILE A 182 -5.33 -0.56 8.26
CA ILE A 182 -4.13 0.18 8.65
C ILE A 182 -4.28 0.64 10.10
N LEU A 183 -3.36 0.21 10.96
CA LEU A 183 -3.29 0.64 12.36
C LEU A 183 -2.55 1.99 12.45
N ALA A 184 -3.30 3.08 12.41
CA ALA A 184 -2.75 4.41 12.57
C ALA A 184 -2.59 4.76 14.06
N ALA A 185 -1.38 5.16 14.45
CA ALA A 185 -1.16 5.79 15.75
C ALA A 185 -1.39 7.30 15.62
N VAL A 186 -2.55 7.79 16.09
CA VAL A 186 -2.84 9.23 16.12
C VAL A 186 -2.58 9.79 17.53
N PRO A 187 -1.83 10.90 17.66
CA PRO A 187 -1.61 11.54 18.96
C PRO A 187 -2.92 11.91 19.68
N PRO A 188 -2.94 11.88 21.03
CA PRO A 188 -1.83 11.50 21.90
C PRO A 188 -1.57 9.98 21.92
N HIS A 189 -2.57 9.08 21.86
CA HIS A 189 -2.36 7.62 21.86
C HIS A 189 -3.57 6.82 21.32
N GLN A 190 -4.38 7.37 20.42
CA GLN A 190 -5.53 6.63 19.90
C GLN A 190 -5.08 5.82 18.68
N LEU A 191 -5.22 4.49 18.79
CA LEU A 191 -5.17 3.64 17.60
C LEU A 191 -6.46 3.86 16.82
N LYS A 192 -6.33 4.30 15.58
CA LYS A 192 -7.45 4.40 14.65
C LYS A 192 -7.20 3.45 13.50
N GLU A 193 -8.19 2.61 13.21
CA GLU A 193 -8.17 1.79 12.02
C GLU A 193 -8.62 2.62 10.81
N ILE A 194 -7.82 2.58 9.75
CA ILE A 194 -8.21 3.08 8.43
C ILE A 194 -8.48 1.85 7.58
N ILE A 195 -9.74 1.67 7.20
CA ILE A 195 -10.17 0.58 6.32
C ILE A 195 -10.24 1.09 4.88
N ILE A 196 -9.62 0.36 3.96
CA ILE A 196 -9.68 0.66 2.53
C ILE A 196 -10.07 -0.62 1.83
N ARG A 197 -11.25 -0.65 1.21
CA ARG A 197 -11.64 -1.75 0.33
C ARG A 197 -10.86 -1.64 -0.97
N TYR A 198 -10.44 -2.77 -1.53
CA TYR A 198 -9.88 -2.82 -2.87
C TYR A 198 -10.46 -3.98 -3.68
N GLU A 199 -10.52 -3.78 -4.98
CA GLU A 199 -11.04 -4.73 -5.95
C GLU A 199 -10.18 -4.65 -7.22
N SER A 200 -9.71 -5.78 -7.73
CA SER A 200 -8.84 -5.83 -8.93
C SER A 200 -9.51 -5.18 -10.13
N ASN A 201 -8.92 -4.09 -10.64
CA ASN A 201 -9.34 -3.47 -11.90
C ASN A 201 -8.82 -4.24 -13.12
N GLU A 202 -7.73 -4.97 -12.93
CA GLU A 202 -7.07 -5.79 -13.93
C GLU A 202 -6.63 -7.11 -13.27
N MET A 203 -6.34 -8.12 -14.08
CA MET A 203 -5.61 -9.30 -13.58
C MET A 203 -4.23 -8.90 -13.08
N ALA A 204 -3.79 -9.51 -11.98
CA ALA A 204 -2.41 -9.42 -11.55
C ALA A 204 -1.49 -10.04 -12.61
N VAL A 205 -0.42 -9.31 -12.94
CA VAL A 205 0.57 -9.75 -13.90
C VAL A 205 1.76 -10.27 -13.13
N ILE A 206 1.98 -11.59 -13.20
CA ILE A 206 3.16 -12.24 -12.66
C ILE A 206 4.19 -12.33 -13.78
N SER A 207 5.42 -11.88 -13.55
CA SER A 207 6.49 -11.96 -14.53
C SER A 207 6.79 -13.44 -14.88
N PRO A 208 7.35 -13.72 -16.08
CA PRO A 208 7.66 -15.10 -16.49
C PRO A 208 8.58 -15.86 -15.52
N ASP A 209 9.49 -15.14 -14.85
CA ASP A 209 10.39 -15.68 -13.83
C ASP A 209 9.71 -15.87 -12.45
N GLY A 210 8.46 -15.41 -12.28
CA GLY A 210 7.74 -15.44 -11.01
C GLY A 210 8.27 -14.49 -9.95
N LEU A 211 9.24 -13.64 -10.29
CA LEU A 211 9.94 -12.77 -9.34
C LEU A 211 9.32 -11.38 -9.21
N ARG A 212 8.33 -11.05 -10.03
CA ARG A 212 7.62 -9.78 -9.97
C ARG A 212 6.13 -9.99 -10.09
N THR A 213 5.37 -9.18 -9.37
CA THR A 213 3.92 -9.13 -9.53
C THR A 213 3.45 -7.69 -9.49
N THR A 214 2.64 -7.31 -10.46
CA THR A 214 1.97 -6.01 -10.48
C THR A 214 0.47 -6.15 -10.37
N PHE A 215 -0.15 -5.19 -9.70
CA PHE A 215 -1.58 -5.16 -9.44
C PHE A 215 -2.10 -3.75 -9.71
N ASN A 216 -3.29 -3.68 -10.29
CA ASN A 216 -4.05 -2.44 -10.42
C ASN A 216 -5.42 -2.67 -9.78
N THR A 217 -5.75 -1.89 -8.76
CA THR A 217 -6.99 -2.05 -8.01
C THR A 217 -7.77 -0.74 -7.97
N ARG A 218 -9.09 -0.85 -8.04
CA ARG A 218 -10.01 0.19 -7.58
C ARG A 218 -10.04 0.13 -6.07
N THR A 219 -9.99 1.28 -5.42
CA THR A 219 -10.01 1.38 -3.96
C THR A 219 -11.16 2.24 -3.49
N TYR A 220 -11.63 2.01 -2.27
CA TYR A 220 -12.71 2.78 -1.67
C TYR A 220 -12.46 3.00 -0.17
N ASN A 221 -12.69 4.21 0.27
CA ASN A 221 -12.64 4.60 1.68
C ASN A 221 -13.77 5.58 1.98
N ASP A 222 -14.50 5.37 3.08
CA ASP A 222 -15.66 6.19 3.47
C ASP A 222 -15.34 7.70 3.59
N ARG A 223 -14.09 8.04 3.92
CA ARG A 223 -13.65 9.43 4.10
C ARG A 223 -13.10 10.04 2.80
N TRP A 224 -12.42 9.25 1.98
CA TRP A 224 -11.68 9.77 0.82
C TRP A 224 -12.37 9.51 -0.53
N GLY A 225 -13.39 8.65 -0.54
CA GLY A 225 -14.15 8.27 -1.73
C GLY A 225 -13.51 7.11 -2.49
N GLU A 226 -13.74 7.10 -3.80
CA GLU A 226 -13.14 6.15 -4.73
C GLU A 226 -11.69 6.55 -5.06
N GLY A 227 -10.86 5.54 -5.29
CA GLY A 227 -9.47 5.69 -5.60
C GLY A 227 -8.96 4.59 -6.52
N GLN A 228 -7.67 4.68 -6.81
CA GLN A 228 -6.93 3.70 -7.57
C GLN A 228 -5.59 3.43 -6.89
N SER A 229 -5.17 2.18 -6.92
CA SER A 229 -3.87 1.75 -6.46
C SER A 229 -3.12 1.00 -7.55
N TYR A 230 -1.81 1.28 -7.61
CA TYR A 230 -0.87 0.52 -8.40
C TYR A 230 0.20 -0.06 -7.49
N VAL A 231 0.35 -1.38 -7.56
CA VAL A 231 1.24 -2.17 -6.72
C VAL A 231 2.27 -2.86 -7.60
N SER A 232 3.53 -2.90 -7.14
CA SER A 232 4.61 -3.68 -7.73
C SER A 232 5.40 -4.36 -6.62
N TYR A 233 5.45 -5.68 -6.64
CA TYR A 233 6.29 -6.49 -5.76
C TYR A 233 7.42 -7.14 -6.54
N GLU A 234 8.60 -7.14 -5.95
CA GLU A 234 9.74 -7.95 -6.39
C GLU A 234 10.14 -8.94 -5.30
N PHE A 235 10.54 -10.14 -5.74
CA PHE A 235 10.93 -11.25 -4.89
C PHE A 235 12.35 -11.69 -5.23
N LYS A 236 13.14 -11.98 -4.20
CA LYS A 236 14.46 -12.60 -4.37
C LYS A 236 14.61 -13.77 -3.41
N LEU A 237 14.60 -14.99 -3.95
CA LEU A 237 14.91 -16.20 -3.21
C LEU A 237 16.41 -16.24 -2.86
N LYS A 238 16.72 -16.55 -1.60
CA LYS A 238 18.05 -16.84 -1.11
C LYS A 238 18.23 -18.35 -0.91
N GLY A 239 19.49 -18.79 -0.82
CA GLY A 239 19.85 -20.21 -0.69
C GLY A 239 19.40 -20.89 0.60
N ASP A 240 18.98 -20.12 1.61
CA ASP A 240 18.47 -20.57 2.91
C ASP A 240 16.94 -20.69 2.95
N GLN A 241 16.28 -20.71 1.79
CA GLN A 241 14.81 -20.71 1.69
C GLN A 241 14.17 -19.47 2.34
N THR A 242 14.88 -18.35 2.36
CA THR A 242 14.28 -17.04 2.64
C THR A 242 14.00 -16.28 1.35
N VAL A 243 12.90 -15.54 1.33
CA VAL A 243 12.52 -14.65 0.23
C VAL A 243 12.59 -13.22 0.73
N LEU A 244 13.43 -12.41 0.09
CA LEU A 244 13.38 -10.97 0.25
C LEU A 244 12.24 -10.40 -0.57
N THR A 245 11.48 -9.51 0.04
CA THR A 245 10.41 -8.77 -0.63
C THR A 245 10.80 -7.31 -0.80
N ASN A 246 10.44 -6.71 -1.93
CA ASN A 246 10.55 -5.28 -2.20
C ASN A 246 9.27 -4.84 -2.92
N GLY A 247 8.27 -4.48 -2.12
CA GLY A 247 6.96 -4.02 -2.57
C GLY A 247 6.86 -2.51 -2.57
N ARG A 248 6.14 -1.96 -3.54
CA ARG A 248 5.79 -0.54 -3.63
C ARG A 248 4.34 -0.44 -4.06
N GLU A 249 3.57 0.35 -3.34
CA GLU A 249 2.22 0.72 -3.73
C GLU A 249 2.06 2.22 -3.64
N VAL A 250 1.45 2.80 -4.66
CA VAL A 250 0.93 4.17 -4.60
C VAL A 250 -0.57 4.08 -4.76
N MET A 251 -1.28 4.61 -3.77
CA MET A 251 -2.74 4.70 -3.79
C MET A 251 -3.15 6.16 -3.78
N THR A 252 -4.09 6.48 -4.66
CA THR A 252 -4.59 7.83 -4.84
C THR A 252 -6.11 7.83 -4.77
N PHE A 253 -6.67 8.87 -4.15
CA PHE A 253 -8.10 9.14 -4.11
C PHE A 253 -8.34 10.46 -4.80
N ALA A 254 -9.13 10.45 -5.87
CA ALA A 254 -9.37 11.66 -6.65
C ALA A 254 -10.27 12.62 -5.87
N LYS A 255 -9.98 13.92 -5.94
CA LYS A 255 -10.89 14.95 -5.43
C LYS A 255 -12.06 15.18 -6.38
N TYR A 256 -11.82 14.96 -7.67
CA TYR A 256 -12.77 15.19 -8.73
C TYR A 256 -13.18 13.87 -9.39
N PRO A 257 -14.46 13.68 -9.74
CA PRO A 257 -14.95 12.43 -10.31
C PRO A 257 -14.45 12.19 -11.74
N LEU A 258 -14.10 13.26 -12.48
CA LEU A 258 -13.66 13.18 -13.86
C LEU A 258 -12.33 13.90 -14.03
N THR A 259 -11.47 13.37 -14.91
CA THR A 259 -10.16 13.98 -15.23
C THR A 259 -10.29 15.38 -15.80
N ARG A 260 -11.36 15.67 -16.55
CA ARG A 260 -11.64 17.01 -17.10
C ARG A 260 -11.91 18.08 -16.03
N ASP A 261 -12.24 17.65 -14.82
CA ASP A 261 -12.53 18.54 -13.69
C ASP A 261 -11.25 18.86 -12.90
N PHE A 262 -10.10 18.28 -13.29
CA PHE A 262 -8.82 18.66 -12.73
C PHE A 262 -8.52 20.12 -13.09
N PRO A 263 -8.02 20.91 -12.13
CA PRO A 263 -7.59 22.27 -12.41
C PRO A 263 -6.46 22.26 -13.45
N ASP A 264 -6.44 23.31 -14.28
CA ASP A 264 -5.34 23.51 -15.22
C ASP A 264 -4.01 23.51 -14.47
N TYR A 265 -3.06 22.72 -14.98
CA TYR A 265 -1.70 22.77 -14.47
C TYR A 265 -1.11 24.15 -14.75
N PRO A 266 -0.29 24.70 -13.83
CA PRO A 266 0.46 25.91 -14.13
C PRO A 266 1.26 25.69 -15.41
N SER A 267 1.26 26.70 -16.28
CA SER A 267 1.99 26.65 -17.55
C SER A 267 3.43 26.22 -17.27
N PHE A 268 3.89 25.17 -17.94
CA PHE A 268 5.29 24.75 -17.86
C PHE A 268 6.16 25.88 -18.43
N ALA A 269 6.81 26.64 -17.55
CA ALA A 269 7.71 27.68 -17.98
C ALA A 269 8.96 27.01 -18.59
N MET A 270 9.06 27.00 -19.91
CA MET A 270 10.21 26.48 -20.67
C MET A 270 11.53 27.25 -20.44
N LYS A 271 11.68 28.00 -19.34
CA LYS A 271 12.89 28.74 -19.01
C LYS A 271 13.98 27.80 -18.47
N GLY A 272 14.53 26.99 -19.37
CA GLY A 272 15.92 26.54 -19.30
C GLY A 272 16.68 27.26 -20.41
N ASN A 273 17.80 27.90 -20.09
CA ASN A 273 18.68 28.50 -21.09
C ASN A 273 19.18 27.42 -22.06
N ALA A 274 18.49 27.21 -23.18
CA ALA A 274 19.00 26.47 -24.33
C ALA A 274 19.98 27.34 -25.15
N SER A 275 20.89 28.02 -24.45
CA SER A 275 21.90 28.90 -25.04
C SER A 275 23.21 28.75 -24.29
N ALA A 276 23.84 27.60 -24.47
CA ALA A 276 25.30 27.43 -24.51
C ALA A 276 25.61 25.98 -24.88
N HIS A 277 25.80 25.70 -26.17
CA HIS A 277 26.94 24.96 -26.73
C HIS A 277 26.87 25.00 -28.26
#